data_AF-A0A8T0DMV5-F1
#
_entry.id   AF-A0A8T0DMV5-F1
#
_cell.length_a   1.000
_cell.length_b   1.000
_cell.length_c   1.000
_cell.angle_alpha   90.00
_cell.angle_beta   90.00
_cell.angle_gamma   90.00
#
_symmetry.space_group_name_H-M   'P 1'
#
loop_
_entity.id
_entity.type
_entity.pdbx_description
1 polymer ?
#
loop_
_entity_poly.entity_id
_entity_poly.type
_entity_poly.pdbx_seq_one_letter_code
_entity_poly.pdbx_strand_id
1 'polypeptide(L)'
;MAQVFEMLISSDDRFEVTNDVRFGLVCFRLKGENCQTETLYDRLLTDGRIFMSPGSVTNASDTEKPIYFLRFVASPLTTIEDVEFAYRVLREVVESSEYTPVNATKAAGVNVL
;
A
#
# COMPACT_ATOMS: atom_id res chain seq x y z
N MET A 1 17.06 1.24 7.71
CA MET A 1 15.72 0.65 7.94
C MET A 1 14.72 0.98 6.85
N ALA A 2 14.55 2.23 6.42
CA ALA A 2 13.63 2.55 5.32
C ALA A 2 13.88 1.72 4.04
N GLN A 3 15.13 1.57 3.60
CA GLN A 3 15.48 0.70 2.46
C GLN A 3 15.15 -0.79 2.68
N VAL A 4 15.21 -1.27 3.93
CA VAL A 4 14.81 -2.65 4.26
C VAL A 4 13.30 -2.80 4.09
N PHE A 5 12.53 -1.84 4.59
CA PHE A 5 11.09 -1.80 4.39
C PHE A 5 10.72 -1.67 2.90
N GLU A 6 11.42 -0.82 2.14
CA GLU A 6 11.26 -0.69 0.68
C GLU A 6 11.47 -2.03 -0.04
N MET A 7 12.52 -2.78 0.30
CA MET A 7 12.77 -4.11 -0.28
C MET A 7 11.63 -5.09 0.03
N LEU A 8 11.12 -5.10 1.28
CA LEU A 8 10.01 -5.95 1.67
C LEU A 8 8.73 -5.61 0.89
N ILE A 9 8.38 -4.33 0.81
CA ILE A 9 7.22 -3.86 0.04
C ILE A 9 7.38 -4.20 -1.45
N SER A 10 8.56 -3.97 -2.02
CA SER A 10 8.83 -4.23 -3.43
C SER A 10 8.86 -5.72 -3.78
N SER A 11 9.05 -6.60 -2.80
CA SER A 11 8.99 -8.06 -2.99
C SER A 11 7.56 -8.61 -3.06
N ASP A 12 6.56 -7.80 -2.71
CA ASP A 12 5.15 -8.18 -2.75
C ASP A 12 4.44 -7.45 -3.90
N ASP A 13 4.10 -8.21 -4.94
CA ASP A 13 3.52 -7.69 -6.18
C ASP A 13 2.20 -6.93 -6.00
N ARG A 14 1.54 -7.03 -4.84
CA ARG A 14 0.30 -6.29 -4.55
C ARG A 14 0.55 -4.82 -4.25
N PHE A 15 1.77 -4.46 -3.84
CA PHE A 15 2.14 -3.10 -3.49
C PHE A 15 3.00 -2.43 -4.56
N GLU A 16 3.05 -1.11 -4.49
CA GLU A 16 4.01 -0.28 -5.21
C GLU A 16 4.56 0.81 -4.29
N VAL A 17 5.86 1.10 -4.43
CA VAL A 17 6.53 2.23 -3.76
C VAL A 17 6.39 3.46 -4.64
N THR A 18 5.92 4.57 -4.08
CA THR A 18 5.51 5.77 -4.83
C THR A 18 6.53 6.90 -4.78
N ASN A 19 7.68 6.71 -4.13
CA ASN A 19 8.77 7.68 -4.06
C ASN A 19 10.14 7.02 -4.20
N ASP A 20 11.15 7.81 -4.57
CA ASP A 20 12.55 7.43 -4.43
C ASP A 20 12.95 7.45 -2.93
N VAL A 21 13.32 6.30 -2.38
CA VAL A 21 13.63 6.14 -0.95
C VAL A 21 15.08 6.58 -0.67
N ARG A 22 15.25 7.88 -0.46
CA ARG A 22 16.55 8.51 -0.13
C ARG A 22 16.77 8.77 1.36
N PHE A 23 15.68 8.87 2.12
CA PHE A 23 15.69 9.17 3.55
C PHE A 23 14.93 8.11 4.34
N GLY A 24 14.61 8.37 5.60
CA GLY A 24 13.83 7.50 6.46
C GLY A 24 12.34 7.38 6.09
N LEU A 25 11.93 7.65 4.85
CA LEU A 25 10.52 7.71 4.43
C LEU A 25 10.28 6.79 3.24
N VAL A 26 9.30 5.89 3.39
CA VAL A 26 8.79 5.05 2.31
C VAL A 26 7.30 5.36 2.13
N CYS A 27 6.94 5.88 0.98
CA CYS A 27 5.57 6.06 0.53
C CYS A 27 5.20 4.84 -0.33
N PHE A 28 4.09 4.20 -0.02
CA PHE A 28 3.65 3.02 -0.75
C PHE A 28 2.13 2.91 -0.76
N ARG A 29 1.59 2.12 -1.69
CA ARG A 29 0.15 1.88 -1.81
C ARG A 29 -0.12 0.48 -2.33
N LEU A 30 -1.36 0.01 -2.18
CA LEU A 30 -1.83 -1.14 -2.94
C LEU A 30 -2.03 -0.72 -4.41
N LYS A 31 -1.58 -1.55 -5.34
CA LYS A 31 -1.82 -1.34 -6.77
C LYS A 31 -3.32 -1.40 -7.06
N GLY A 32 -3.82 -0.47 -7.86
CA GLY A 32 -5.24 -0.36 -8.20
C GLY A 32 -5.86 0.95 -7.71
N GLU A 33 -7.13 0.89 -7.31
CA GLU A 33 -7.93 2.05 -6.90
C GLU A 33 -7.55 2.55 -5.49
N ASN A 34 -7.64 3.87 -5.27
CA ASN A 34 -7.32 4.46 -3.96
C ASN A 34 -8.13 3.87 -2.79
N CYS A 35 -9.38 3.48 -3.04
CA CYS A 35 -10.26 2.92 -2.03
C CYS A 35 -9.68 1.64 -1.39
N GLN A 36 -8.83 0.89 -2.10
CA GLN A 36 -8.16 -0.29 -1.55
C GLN A 36 -7.12 0.11 -0.50
N THR A 37 -6.34 1.15 -0.78
CA THR A 37 -5.33 1.66 0.16
C THR A 37 -5.98 2.41 1.33
N GLU A 38 -7.09 3.13 1.10
CA GLU A 38 -7.90 3.74 2.17
C GLU A 38 -8.50 2.68 3.10
N THR A 39 -9.07 1.60 2.53
CA THR A 39 -9.60 0.48 3.33
C THR A 39 -8.51 -0.20 4.14
N LEU A 40 -7.32 -0.39 3.56
CA LEU A 40 -6.15 -0.91 4.28
C LEU A 40 -5.77 0.01 5.45
N TYR A 41 -5.75 1.32 5.24
CA TYR A 41 -5.44 2.29 6.28
C TYR A 41 -6.41 2.21 7.46
N ASP A 42 -7.72 2.20 7.19
CA ASP A 42 -8.75 2.12 8.23
C ASP A 42 -8.64 0.83 9.05
N ARG A 43 -8.24 -0.27 8.41
CA ARG A 43 -7.99 -1.55 9.08
C ARG A 43 -6.73 -1.53 9.92
N LEU A 44 -5.64 -0.92 9.44
CA LEU A 44 -4.42 -0.75 10.23
C LEU A 44 -4.69 0.11 11.47
N LEU A 45 -5.46 1.20 11.31
CA LEU A 45 -5.93 2.03 12.42
C LEU A 45 -6.76 1.23 13.44
N THR A 46 -7.67 0.40 12.96
CA THR A 46 -8.55 -0.44 13.80
C THR A 46 -7.77 -1.55 14.52
N ASP A 47 -6.80 -2.16 13.84
CA ASP A 47 -5.91 -3.19 14.39
C ASP A 47 -4.99 -2.62 15.49
N GLY A 48 -4.46 -1.42 15.27
CA GLY A 48 -3.77 -0.63 16.29
C GLY A 48 -2.38 -1.13 16.69
N ARG A 49 -1.87 -2.23 16.11
CA ARG A 49 -0.51 -2.72 16.40
C ARG A 49 0.58 -1.85 15.77
N ILE A 50 0.27 -1.21 14.65
CA ILE A 50 1.16 -0.25 13.99
C ILE A 50 0.38 0.97 13.52
N PHE A 51 1.07 2.09 13.41
CA PHE A 51 0.54 3.32 12.84
C PHE A 51 1.34 3.72 11.60
N MET A 52 0.63 4.11 10.55
CA MET A 52 1.20 4.71 9.34
C MET A 52 0.46 6.00 9.04
N SER A 53 1.14 6.99 8.47
CA SER A 53 0.45 8.24 8.10
C SER A 53 -0.01 8.20 6.64
N PRO A 54 -1.24 8.62 6.33
CA PRO A 54 -1.71 8.70 4.96
C PRO A 54 -1.21 9.96 4.27
N GLY A 55 -1.22 9.94 2.93
CA GLY A 55 -0.88 11.06 2.09
C GLY A 55 -1.55 10.98 0.74
N SER A 56 -1.68 12.14 0.08
CA SER A 56 -2.12 12.21 -1.30
C SER A 56 -1.32 13.25 -2.08
N VAL A 57 -1.16 13.01 -3.37
CA VAL A 57 -0.50 13.95 -4.29
C VAL A 57 -1.29 14.06 -5.58
N THR A 58 -1.52 15.30 -6.02
CA THR A 58 -2.14 15.59 -7.31
C THR A 58 -1.04 15.88 -8.32
N ASN A 59 -1.02 15.15 -9.43
CA ASN A 59 -0.09 15.43 -10.50
C ASN A 59 -0.58 16.64 -11.32
N ALA A 60 0.33 17.54 -11.69
CA ALA A 60 0.01 18.77 -12.40
C ALA A 60 -0.53 18.54 -13.83
N SER A 61 -0.40 17.32 -14.36
CA SER A 61 -0.72 16.98 -15.76
C SER A 61 -2.13 16.44 -15.96
N ASP A 62 -2.90 16.15 -14.92
CA ASP A 62 -4.18 15.47 -15.07
C ASP A 62 -5.31 16.08 -14.27
N THR A 63 -6.45 16.19 -14.95
CA THR A 63 -7.81 16.38 -14.43
C THR A 63 -8.30 15.19 -13.57
N GLU A 64 -7.41 14.31 -13.11
CA GLU A 64 -7.72 13.07 -12.38
C GLU A 64 -7.69 13.24 -10.85
N LYS A 65 -8.19 12.21 -10.15
CA LYS A 65 -8.15 12.09 -8.69
C LYS A 65 -6.71 12.01 -8.18
N PRO A 66 -6.42 12.56 -6.99
CA PRO A 66 -5.08 12.49 -6.41
C PRO A 66 -4.69 11.03 -6.10
N ILE A 67 -3.40 10.71 -6.19
CA ILE A 67 -2.88 9.37 -5.81
C ILE A 67 -2.82 9.29 -4.29
N TYR A 68 -3.50 8.31 -3.69
CA TYR A 68 -3.48 8.06 -2.24
C TYR A 68 -2.44 6.98 -1.89
N PHE A 69 -1.68 7.22 -0.83
CA PHE A 69 -0.61 6.33 -0.36
C PHE A 69 -0.44 6.40 1.17
N LEU A 70 0.23 5.39 1.73
CA LEU A 70 0.66 5.33 3.12
C LEU A 70 2.15 5.65 3.23
N ARG A 71 2.55 6.15 4.40
CA ARG A 71 3.92 6.52 4.73
C ARG A 71 4.42 5.72 5.92
N PHE A 72 5.46 4.95 5.69
CA PHE A 72 6.30 4.39 6.74
C PHE A 72 7.49 5.34 7.00
N VAL A 73 7.67 5.72 8.26
CA VAL A 73 8.76 6.61 8.69
C VAL A 73 9.68 5.85 9.63
N ALA A 74 10.90 5.57 9.18
CA ALA A 74 11.96 5.04 10.01
C ALA A 74 12.60 6.18 10.82
N SER A 75 12.58 6.04 12.14
CA SER A 75 13.32 6.89 13.06
C SER A 75 14.77 6.39 13.23
N PRO A 76 15.67 7.17 13.82
CA PRO A 76 17.00 6.68 14.20
C PRO A 76 16.98 5.51 15.20
N LEU A 77 15.86 5.30 15.90
CA LEU A 77 15.69 4.22 16.88
C LEU A 77 15.03 2.97 16.29
N THR A 78 14.50 3.05 15.07
CA THR A 78 13.82 1.94 14.41
C THR A 78 14.83 0.82 14.14
N THR A 79 14.54 -0.38 14.65
CA THR A 79 15.38 -1.57 14.44
C THR A 79 14.89 -2.41 13.26
N ILE A 80 15.59 -3.49 12.95
CA ILE A 80 15.15 -4.43 11.92
C ILE A 80 13.90 -5.19 12.36
N GLU A 81 13.81 -5.54 13.64
CA GLU A 81 12.67 -6.24 14.23
C GLU A 81 11.40 -5.38 14.16
N ASP A 82 11.51 -4.06 14.34
CA ASP A 82 10.38 -3.13 14.15
C ASP A 82 9.87 -3.13 12.70
N VAL A 83 10.80 -3.16 11.74
CA VAL A 83 10.49 -3.20 10.30
C VAL A 83 9.81 -4.51 9.92
N GLU A 84 10.36 -5.63 10.38
CA GLU A 84 9.80 -6.97 10.16
C GLU A 84 8.43 -7.12 10.81
N PHE A 85 8.27 -6.60 12.04
CA PHE A 85 6.99 -6.56 12.74
C PHE A 85 5.96 -5.76 11.95
N ALA A 86 6.30 -4.55 11.51
CA ALA A 86 5.40 -3.70 10.75
C ALA A 86 4.99 -4.34 9.41
N TYR A 87 5.93 -4.94 8.69
CA TYR A 87 5.65 -5.63 7.45
C TYR A 87 4.76 -6.87 7.66
N ARG A 88 5.01 -7.65 8.72
CA ARG A 88 4.16 -8.80 9.08
C ARG A 88 2.72 -8.38 9.38
N VAL A 89 2.52 -7.36 10.23
CA VAL A 89 1.18 -6.84 10.53
C VAL A 89 0.49 -6.34 9.27
N LEU A 90 1.21 -5.61 8.41
CA LEU A 90 0.70 -5.15 7.12
C LEU A 90 0.19 -6.32 6.25
N ARG A 91 0.98 -7.39 6.13
CA ARG A 91 0.60 -8.61 5.39
C ARG A 91 -0.64 -9.27 5.97
N GLU A 92 -0.67 -9.48 7.28
CA GLU A 92 -1.80 -10.10 7.98
C GLU A 92 -3.10 -9.31 7.78
N VAL A 93 -3.04 -7.98 7.85
CA VAL A 93 -4.22 -7.12 7.64
C VAL A 93 -4.70 -7.16 6.19
N VAL A 94 -3.78 -7.19 5.22
CA VAL A 94 -4.13 -7.35 3.80
C VAL A 94 -4.71 -8.74 3.51
N GLU A 95 -4.20 -9.80 4.13
CA GLU A 95 -4.70 -11.18 3.95
C GLU A 95 -6.03 -11.44 4.66
N SER A 96 -6.28 -10.77 5.78
CA SER A 96 -7.56 -10.81 6.49
C SER A 96 -8.69 -10.13 5.70
N SER A 97 -8.35 -9.32 4.68
CA SER A 97 -9.23 -9.11 3.53
C SER A 97 -9.04 -10.24 2.55
N GLU A 98 -9.96 -11.19 2.49
CA GLU A 98 -10.09 -11.97 1.26
C GLU A 98 -10.28 -11.01 0.07
N TYR A 99 -9.28 -11.05 -0.81
CA TYR A 99 -9.24 -10.39 -2.09
C TYR A 99 -10.17 -11.13 -3.05
N THR A 100 -11.20 -10.45 -3.57
CA THR A 100 -11.86 -10.86 -4.83
C THR A 100 -11.29 -10.03 -5.98
N PRO A 101 -10.66 -10.64 -6.99
CA PRO A 101 -10.28 -9.93 -8.21
C PRO A 101 -11.54 -9.60 -9.02
N VAL A 102 -11.99 -8.34 -8.97
CA VAL A 102 -12.97 -7.81 -9.94
C VAL A 102 -12.22 -7.51 -11.23
N ASN A 103 -11.84 -8.54 -12.00
CA ASN A 103 -11.43 -8.41 -13.41
C ASN A 103 -11.37 -9.77 -14.16
N ALA A 104 -12.41 -10.60 -14.02
CA ALA A 104 -12.59 -11.81 -14.85
C ALA A 104 -13.92 -11.86 -15.64
N THR A 105 -14.70 -10.77 -15.71
CA THR A 105 -16.04 -10.79 -16.36
C THR A 105 -16.20 -9.81 -17.52
N LYS A 106 -15.12 -9.34 -18.16
CA LYS A 106 -15.22 -8.61 -19.43
C LYS A 106 -14.31 -9.17 -20.52
N ALA A 107 -14.33 -10.49 -20.65
CA ALA A 107 -13.80 -11.21 -21.82
C ALA A 107 -14.71 -12.39 -22.18
N ALA A 108 -16.02 -12.15 -22.25
CA ALA A 108 -16.96 -13.03 -22.93
C ALA A 108 -18.07 -12.17 -23.51
N GLY A 109 -17.73 -11.42 -24.55
CA GLY A 109 -18.73 -10.94 -25.50
C GLY A 109 -19.32 -12.16 -26.19
N VAL A 110 -20.38 -12.73 -25.61
CA VAL A 110 -21.27 -13.63 -26.35
C VAL A 110 -22.18 -12.74 -27.19
N ASN A 111 -21.84 -12.74 -28.47
CA ASN A 111 -22.63 -12.25 -29.57
C ASN A 111 -23.92 -13.06 -29.64
N VAL A 112 -25.08 -12.43 -29.50
CA VAL A 112 -26.37 -13.03 -29.89
C VAL A 112 -27.04 -12.04 -30.83
N LEU A 113 -26.99 -12.38 -32.13
CA LEU A 113 -27.99 -12.03 -33.11
C LEU A 113 -29.22 -12.93 -32.91
#